data_AF-A0A7C6VMZ8-F1
#
_entry.id   AF-A0A7C6VMZ8-F1
#
_cell.length_a   1.000
_cell.length_b   1.000
_cell.length_c   1.000
_cell.angle_alpha   90.00
_cell.angle_beta   90.00
_cell.angle_gamma   90.00
#
_symmetry.space_group_name_H-M   'P 1'
#
loop_
_entity.id
_entity.type
_entity.pdbx_description
1 polymer ?
#
loop_
_entity_poly.entity_id
_entity_poly.type
_entity_poly.pdbx_seq_one_letter_code
_entity_poly.pdbx_strand_id
1 'polypeptide(L)' 'MGAVSIRLPDDVSQRLQNLAQMTGRSKTYYMVEAIREHLDDLEDLYLAEQRL' A
#
# COMPACT_ATOMS: atom_id res chain seq x y z
N MET A 1 -11.14 -2.97 -13.80
CA MET A 1 -10.70 -2.74 -12.41
C MET A 1 -11.26 -3.87 -11.56
N GLY A 2 -10.40 -4.56 -10.79
CA GLY A 2 -10.83 -5.58 -9.83
C GLY A 2 -10.79 -5.02 -8.41
N ALA A 3 -11.71 -5.47 -7.54
CA ALA A 3 -11.70 -5.14 -6.13
C ALA A 3 -11.16 -6.34 -5.33
N VAL A 4 -10.29 -6.06 -4.37
CA VAL A 4 -9.73 -7.06 -3.46
C VAL A 4 -10.16 -6.69 -2.03
N SER A 5 -10.65 -7.68 -1.29
CA SER A 5 -10.91 -7.51 0.15
C SER A 5 -9.66 -7.93 0.91
N ILE A 6 -9.08 -7.00 1.66
CA ILE A 6 -7.91 -7.24 2.51
C ILE A 6 -8.30 -7.05 3.98
N ARG A 7 -7.87 -7.97 4.84
CA ARG A 7 -7.95 -7.77 6.29
C ARG A 7 -6.71 -7.05 6.76
N LEU A 8 -6.92 -5.91 7.40
CA LEU A 8 -5.85 -5.10 7.97
C LEU A 8 -5.88 -5.25 9.50
N PRO A 9 -4.70 -5.29 10.14
CA PRO A 9 -4.59 -5.06 11.57
C PRO A 9 -5.26 -3.74 11.98
N ASP A 10 -5.75 -3.68 13.23
CA ASP A 10 -6.50 -2.53 13.74
C ASP A 10 -5.63 -1.26 13.76
N ASP A 11 -4.36 -1.37 14.13
CA ASP A 11 -3.41 -0.27 14.18
C ASP A 11 -3.18 0.36 12.79
N VAL A 12 -3.03 -0.47 11.76
CA VAL A 12 -2.89 0.00 10.36
C VAL A 12 -4.17 0.70 9.91
N SER A 13 -5.33 0.12 10.24
CA SER A 13 -6.63 0.69 9.89
C SER A 13 -6.86 2.06 10.53
N GLN A 14 -6.41 2.25 11.78
CA GLN A 14 -6.47 3.52 12.49
C GLN A 14 -5.50 4.56 11.89
N ARG A 15 -4.26 4.16 11.58
CA ARG A 15 -3.28 5.05 10.92
C ARG A 15 -3.81 5.57 9.58
N LEU A 16 -4.38 4.68 8.75
CA LEU A 16 -5.00 5.06 7.48
C LEU A 16 -6.20 5.99 7.67
N GLN A 17 -7.01 5.78 8.71
CA GLN A 17 -8.13 6.65 9.04
C GLN A 17 -7.68 8.07 9.40
N ASN A 18 -6.66 8.19 10.25
CA ASN A 18 -6.13 9.48 10.68
C ASN A 18 -5.51 10.23 9.50
N LEU A 19 -4.70 9.54 8.70
CA LEU A 19 -4.07 10.13 7.52
C LEU A 19 -5.11 10.62 6.51
N ALA A 20 -6.14 9.82 6.24
CA ALA A 20 -7.27 10.21 5.39
C ALA A 20 -7.98 11.48 5.87
N GLN A 21 -8.23 11.59 7.18
CA GLN A 21 -8.86 12.78 7.77
C GLN A 21 -7.98 14.02 7.66
N MET A 22 -6.67 13.87 7.89
CA MET A 22 -5.74 15.00 7.86
C MET A 22 -5.54 15.59 6.47
N THR A 23 -5.64 14.77 5.42
CA THR A 23 -5.31 15.17 4.05
C THR A 23 -6.52 15.33 3.13
N GLY A 24 -7.71 14.92 3.59
CA GLY A 24 -8.93 14.92 2.79
C GLY A 24 -8.96 13.87 1.68
N ARG A 25 -8.09 12.84 1.74
CA ARG A 25 -8.05 11.72 0.79
C ARG A 25 -8.73 10.49 1.36
N SER A 26 -9.10 9.53 0.51
CA SER A 26 -9.72 8.28 0.96
C SER A 26 -8.68 7.30 1.51
N LYS A 27 -9.09 6.37 2.37
CA LYS A 27 -8.21 5.28 2.81
C LYS A 27 -7.73 4.43 1.64
N THR A 28 -8.61 4.17 0.67
CA THR A 28 -8.30 3.40 -0.54
C THR A 28 -7.16 4.03 -1.32
N TYR A 29 -7.11 5.37 -1.42
CA TYR A 29 -6.00 6.07 -2.05
C TYR A 29 -4.66 5.69 -1.39
N TYR A 30 -4.57 5.81 -0.07
CA TYR A 30 -3.35 5.45 0.66
C TYR A 30 -3.01 3.96 0.62
N MET A 31 -4.02 3.08 0.64
CA MET A 31 -3.78 1.64 0.48
C MET A 31 -3.16 1.33 -0.88
N VAL A 32 -3.67 1.94 -1.96
CA VAL A 32 -3.15 1.72 -3.31
C VAL A 32 -1.75 2.29 -3.47
N GLU A 33 -1.48 3.50 -2.97
CA GLU A 33 -0.15 4.10 -3.06
C GLU A 33 0.88 3.28 -2.27
N ALA A 34 0.54 2.84 -1.05
CA ALA A 34 1.45 1.99 -0.26
C ALA A 34 1.75 0.64 -0.92
N ILE A 35 0.77 0.04 -1.61
CA ILE A 35 0.99 -1.18 -2.39
C ILE A 35 1.91 -0.90 -3.58
N ARG A 36 1.73 0.21 -4.29
CA ARG A 36 2.55 0.58 -5.45
C ARG A 36 4.00 0.83 -5.05
N GLU A 37 4.23 1.68 -4.04
CA GLU A 37 5.57 1.96 -3.54
C GLU A 37 6.29 0.68 -3.14
N HIS A 38 5.59 -0.25 -2.46
CA HIS A 38 6.22 -1.51 -2.08
C HIS A 38 6.42 -2.49 -3.25
N LEU A 39 5.58 -2.45 -4.29
CA LEU A 39 5.79 -3.25 -5.48
C LEU A 39 7.05 -2.80 -6.23
N ASP A 40 7.27 -1.49 -6.35
CA ASP A 40 8.48 -0.96 -7.00
C ASP A 40 9.75 -1.48 -6.28
N ASP A 41 9.78 -1.42 -4.96
CA ASP A 41 10.89 -1.95 -4.14
C ASP A 41 11.11 -3.47 -4.35
N LEU A 42 10.01 -4.24 -4.42
CA LEU A 42 10.08 -5.69 -4.62
C LEU A 42 10.56 -6.03 -6.03
N GLU A 43 10.05 -5.35 -7.05
CA GLU A 43 10.46 -5.56 -8.44
C GLU A 43 11.95 -5.27 -8.63
N ASP A 44 12.47 -4.20 -8.02
CA ASP A 44 13.89 -3.88 -8.04
C ASP A 44 14.76 -4.97 -7.39
N LEU A 45 14.32 -5.51 -6.24
CA LEU A 45 15.00 -6.60 -5.55
C LEU A 45 15.05 -7.88 -6.42
N TYR A 46 13.91 -8.31 -6.95
CA TYR A 46 13.83 -9.53 -7.76
C TYR A 46 14.61 -9.40 -9.09
N LEU A 47 14.62 -8.22 -9.72
CA LEU A 47 15.41 -7.95 -10.92
C LEU A 47 16.91 -7.96 -10.66
N ALA A 48 17.35 -7.60 -9.45
CA ALA A 48 18.75 -7.70 -9.05
C ALA A 48 19.16 -9.16 -8.83
N GLU A 49 18.31 -9.96 -8.19
CA GLU A 49 18.56 -11.38 -7.92
C GLU A 49 18.55 -12.25 -9.18
N GLN A 50 17.68 -11.97 -10.16
CA GLN A 50 17.60 -12.74 -11.40
C GLN A 50 18.80 -12.53 -12.35
N ARG A 51 19.68 -11.56 -12.06
CA ARG A 51 20.89 -11.29 -12.85
C ARG A 51 22.15 -12.03 -12.33
N LEU A 52 22.04 -12.79 -11.24
CA LEU A 52 23.08 -13.67 -10.68
C LEU A 52 22.87 -15.12 -11.09
#